data_AF-A0A942K7N9-F1
#
_entry.id   AF-A0A942K7N9-F1
#
_cell.length_a   1.000
_cell.length_b   1.000
_cell.length_c   1.000
_cell.angle_alpha   90.00
_cell.angle_beta   90.00
_cell.angle_gamma   90.00
#
_symmetry.space_group_name_H-M   'P 1'
#
loop_
_entity.id
_entity.type
_entity.pdbx_description
1 polymer ?
#
loop_
_entity_poly.entity_id
_entity_poly.type
_entity_poly.pdbx_seq_one_letter_code
_entity_poly.pdbx_strand_id
1 'polypeptide(L)'
;MKRSTAIKTALEIAERVKKCSGVIGTPECEFTAFRIKRMWLFGSTEKGYENPNDVDILIDGGECGLIQFANWKNKKSMAGFVKDRKRKSDRSFVKFRLGKTDKGYLRSCGVYATVSSRITALRMVKGNSRMVRFHEYEVDGDLAHPRIMLYPRNDFKT
;
A
#
# COMPACT_ATOMS: atom_id res chain seq x y z
N MET A 1 -16.43 9.74 -15.43
CA MET A 1 -15.18 10.01 -16.20
C MET A 1 -15.27 9.30 -17.54
N LYS A 2 -14.51 9.69 -18.58
CA LYS A 2 -14.50 8.94 -19.85
C LYS A 2 -13.81 7.58 -19.66
N ARG A 3 -14.28 6.54 -20.35
CA ARG A 3 -13.68 5.19 -20.33
C ARG A 3 -12.19 5.20 -20.66
N SER A 4 -11.76 5.98 -21.65
CA SER A 4 -10.34 6.10 -22.01
C SER A 4 -9.48 6.63 -20.86
N THR A 5 -9.99 7.58 -20.08
CA THR A 5 -9.34 8.10 -18.87
C THR A 5 -9.27 7.06 -17.77
N ALA A 6 -10.34 6.28 -17.58
CA ALA A 6 -10.38 5.17 -16.63
C ALA A 6 -9.31 4.11 -16.95
N ILE A 7 -9.23 3.69 -18.21
CA ILE A 7 -8.23 2.73 -18.70
C ILE A 7 -6.81 3.28 -18.51
N LYS A 8 -6.56 4.54 -18.91
CA LYS A 8 -5.26 5.18 -18.73
C LYS A 8 -4.84 5.20 -17.26
N THR A 9 -5.77 5.54 -16.37
CA THR A 9 -5.53 5.58 -14.91
C THR A 9 -5.17 4.19 -14.37
N ALA A 10 -5.90 3.15 -14.79
CA ALA A 10 -5.61 1.77 -14.39
C ALA A 10 -4.22 1.31 -14.85
N LEU A 11 -3.84 1.63 -16.09
CA LEU A 11 -2.53 1.31 -16.65
C LEU A 11 -1.39 2.08 -15.96
N GLU A 12 -1.57 3.36 -15.65
CA GLU A 12 -0.58 4.14 -14.89
C GLU A 12 -0.32 3.55 -13.50
N ILE A 13 -1.38 3.09 -12.83
CA ILE A 13 -1.28 2.39 -11.54
C ILE A 13 -0.51 1.07 -11.71
N ALA A 14 -0.87 0.25 -12.70
CA ALA A 14 -0.17 -1.00 -12.98
C ALA A 14 1.32 -0.77 -13.26
N GLU A 15 1.65 0.28 -14.00
CA GLU A 15 3.04 0.64 -14.32
C GLU A 15 3.84 1.07 -13.08
N ARG A 16 3.22 1.81 -12.13
CA ARG A 16 3.86 2.13 -10.85
C ARG A 16 4.19 0.88 -10.05
N VAL A 17 3.27 -0.08 -10.02
CA VAL A 17 3.47 -1.37 -9.34
C VAL A 17 4.56 -2.18 -10.04
N LYS A 18 4.59 -2.18 -11.37
CA LYS A 18 5.62 -2.86 -12.16
C LYS A 18 7.02 -2.28 -11.90
N LYS A 19 7.15 -0.96 -11.81
CA LYS A 19 8.43 -0.28 -11.51
C LYS A 19 9.06 -0.70 -10.19
N CYS A 20 8.24 -1.02 -9.19
CA CYS A 20 8.72 -1.53 -7.90
C CYS A 20 8.65 -3.06 -7.78
N SER A 21 8.45 -3.78 -8.89
CA SER A 21 8.32 -5.24 -8.89
C SER A 21 7.24 -5.74 -7.92
N GLY A 22 6.16 -4.98 -7.77
CA GLY A 22 5.07 -5.29 -6.85
C GLY A 22 5.39 -5.06 -5.37
N VAL A 23 6.63 -4.73 -4.98
CA VAL A 23 7.04 -4.53 -3.60
C VAL A 23 7.07 -3.04 -3.27
N ILE A 24 6.18 -2.60 -2.39
CA ILE A 24 6.04 -1.19 -2.01
C ILE A 24 6.55 -1.05 -0.59
N GLY A 25 7.64 -0.31 -0.43
CA GLY A 25 8.20 -0.03 0.88
C GLY A 25 7.34 0.96 1.67
N THR A 26 6.98 0.60 2.90
CA THR A 26 6.17 1.43 3.80
C THR A 26 6.94 1.72 5.09
N PRO A 27 7.99 2.56 5.03
CA PRO A 27 8.88 2.79 6.17
C PRO A 27 8.18 3.39 7.39
N GLU A 28 7.11 4.17 7.17
CA GLU A 28 6.27 4.71 8.25
C GLU A 28 5.46 3.63 9.00
N CYS A 29 5.36 2.42 8.45
CA CYS A 29 4.61 1.29 8.98
C CYS A 29 5.57 0.27 9.63
N GLU A 30 6.36 0.72 10.60
CA GLU A 30 7.36 -0.12 11.30
C GLU A 30 8.46 -0.67 10.38
N PHE A 31 8.85 0.09 9.35
CA PHE A 31 9.82 -0.39 8.34
C PHE A 31 9.39 -1.64 7.59
N THR A 32 8.09 -1.90 7.44
CA THR A 32 7.58 -3.02 6.65
C THR A 32 7.42 -2.68 5.18
N ALA A 33 7.21 -3.70 4.34
CA ALA A 33 6.77 -3.56 2.95
C ALA A 33 5.48 -4.34 2.68
N PHE A 34 4.75 -3.93 1.66
CA PHE A 34 3.58 -4.62 1.14
C PHE A 34 3.84 -5.08 -0.29
N ARG A 35 3.54 -6.35 -0.60
CA ARG A 35 3.64 -6.90 -1.96
C ARG A 35 2.28 -7.06 -2.57
N ILE A 36 2.12 -6.44 -3.72
CA ILE A 36 1.04 -6.72 -4.65
C ILE A 36 1.47 -7.91 -5.50
N LYS A 37 0.79 -9.03 -5.34
CA LYS A 37 1.02 -10.25 -6.12
C LYS A 37 0.33 -10.16 -7.47
N ARG A 38 -0.94 -9.75 -7.49
CA ARG A 38 -1.79 -9.66 -8.69
C ARG A 38 -2.71 -8.45 -8.61
N MET A 39 -3.06 -7.88 -9.77
CA MET A 39 -4.07 -6.82 -9.86
C MET A 39 -4.99 -7.05 -11.04
N TRP A 40 -6.26 -6.74 -10.85
CA TRP A 40 -7.26 -6.79 -11.90
C TRP A 40 -8.11 -5.51 -11.93
N LEU A 41 -8.46 -5.07 -13.13
CA LEU A 41 -9.50 -4.10 -13.37
C LEU A 41 -10.84 -4.84 -13.41
N PHE A 42 -11.84 -4.30 -12.72
CA PHE A 42 -13.20 -4.82 -12.77
C PHE A 42 -14.22 -3.68 -12.71
N GLY A 43 -15.50 -4.02 -12.60
CA GLY A 43 -16.58 -3.05 -12.47
C GLY A 43 -16.96 -2.40 -13.81
N SER A 44 -17.54 -1.19 -13.74
CA SER A 44 -18.13 -0.52 -14.91
C SER A 44 -17.14 -0.26 -16.05
N THR A 45 -15.87 0.01 -15.71
CA THR A 45 -14.80 0.24 -16.70
C THR A 45 -14.50 -1.02 -17.52
N GLU A 46 -14.47 -2.19 -16.87
CA GLU A 46 -14.24 -3.48 -17.52
C GLU A 46 -15.42 -3.87 -18.40
N LYS A 47 -16.65 -3.72 -17.89
CA LYS A 47 -17.92 -3.96 -18.61
C LYS A 47 -18.12 -3.06 -19.84
N GLY A 48 -17.23 -2.09 -20.03
CA GLY A 48 -17.17 -1.28 -21.24
C GLY A 48 -18.08 -0.06 -21.25
N TYR A 49 -18.56 0.37 -20.09
CA TYR A 49 -19.38 1.58 -19.97
C TYR A 49 -18.60 2.78 -20.50
N GLU A 50 -19.25 3.66 -21.29
CA GLU A 50 -18.59 4.83 -21.88
C GLU A 50 -18.15 5.84 -20.81
N ASN A 51 -18.96 5.97 -19.75
CA ASN A 51 -18.77 6.92 -18.67
C ASN A 51 -18.76 6.24 -17.29
N PRO A 52 -17.73 5.46 -16.95
CA PRO A 52 -17.60 4.88 -15.61
C PRO A 52 -17.50 5.99 -14.55
N ASN A 53 -18.08 5.75 -13.38
CA ASN A 53 -17.98 6.68 -12.26
C ASN A 53 -16.56 6.65 -11.68
N ASP A 54 -16.02 5.46 -11.49
CA ASP A 54 -14.76 5.18 -10.83
C ASP A 54 -14.01 4.01 -11.49
N VAL A 55 -12.76 3.85 -11.10
CA VAL A 55 -11.88 2.77 -11.50
C VAL A 55 -11.78 1.79 -10.33
N ASP A 56 -12.45 0.66 -10.45
CA ASP A 56 -12.40 -0.43 -9.47
C ASP A 56 -11.25 -1.38 -9.78
N ILE A 57 -10.30 -1.47 -8.86
CA ILE A 57 -9.13 -2.34 -8.98
C ILE A 57 -9.15 -3.34 -7.85
N LEU A 58 -9.15 -4.62 -8.20
CA LEU A 58 -9.00 -5.71 -7.25
C LEU A 58 -7.52 -6.05 -7.10
N ILE A 59 -7.08 -6.24 -5.86
CA ILE A 59 -5.68 -6.51 -5.52
C ILE A 59 -5.59 -7.78 -4.69
N ASP A 60 -4.67 -8.66 -5.08
CA ASP A 60 -4.16 -9.74 -4.23
C ASP A 60 -2.75 -9.37 -3.79
N GLY A 61 -2.52 -9.32 -2.48
CA GLY A 61 -1.27 -8.89 -1.91
C GLY A 61 -1.20 -9.16 -0.41
N GLY A 62 -0.04 -8.93 0.18
CA GLY A 62 0.19 -9.14 1.60
C GLY A 62 1.45 -8.46 2.12
N GLU A 63 1.58 -8.40 3.44
CA GLU A 63 2.77 -7.87 4.09
C GLU A 63 3.99 -8.77 3.85
N CYS A 64 5.15 -8.17 3.63
CA CYS A 64 6.41 -8.85 3.30
C CYS A 64 7.42 -8.86 4.44
N GLY A 65 7.03 -8.39 5.62
CA GLY A 65 7.93 -8.19 6.75
C GLY A 65 8.81 -6.94 6.60
N LEU A 66 9.91 -6.93 7.37
CA LEU A 66 10.78 -5.77 7.55
C LEU A 66 11.72 -5.54 6.35
N ILE A 67 11.77 -4.29 5.88
CA ILE A 67 12.74 -3.82 4.89
C ILE A 67 14.10 -3.68 5.57
N GLN A 68 15.08 -4.43 5.09
CA GLN A 68 16.48 -4.21 5.45
C GLN A 68 17.13 -3.30 4.41
N PHE A 69 17.75 -2.21 4.85
CA PHE A 69 18.49 -1.31 3.97
C PHE A 69 19.89 -1.87 3.72
N ALA A 70 20.23 -2.15 2.45
CA ALA A 70 21.52 -2.75 2.05
C ALA A 70 22.76 -1.93 2.50
N ASN A 71 22.62 -0.61 2.69
CA ASN A 71 23.69 0.27 3.18
C ASN A 71 23.62 0.53 4.70
N TRP A 72 23.18 -0.45 5.47
CA TRP A 72 23.17 -0.49 6.95
C TRP A 72 24.53 -0.14 7.60
N LYS A 73 25.65 -0.38 6.90
CA LYS A 73 27.01 -0.15 7.45
C LYS A 73 27.31 1.32 7.78
N ASN A 74 26.56 2.28 7.22
CA ASN A 74 26.61 3.68 7.67
C ASN A 74 25.75 3.86 8.93
N LYS A 75 26.25 3.37 10.08
CA LYS A 75 25.67 3.46 11.43
C LYS A 75 25.16 4.85 11.86
N LYS A 76 25.48 5.92 11.13
CA LYS A 76 25.03 7.30 11.40
C LYS A 76 23.55 7.54 11.12
N SER A 77 22.91 6.84 10.17
CA SER A 77 21.50 7.09 9.83
C SER A 77 20.53 6.60 10.91
N MET A 78 20.84 5.46 11.55
CA MET A 78 20.06 4.97 12.68
C MET A 78 20.49 5.65 14.00
N ALA A 79 21.79 5.91 14.20
CA ALA A 79 22.26 6.63 15.39
C ALA A 79 21.77 8.08 15.44
N GLY A 80 21.59 8.76 14.30
CA GLY A 80 20.94 10.07 14.24
C GLY A 80 19.46 9.99 14.63
N PHE A 81 18.73 9.01 14.07
CA PHE A 81 17.32 8.78 14.40
C PHE A 81 17.09 8.36 15.87
N VAL A 82 18.02 7.59 16.44
CA VAL A 82 18.01 7.16 17.85
C VAL A 82 18.52 8.26 18.79
N LYS A 83 19.51 9.06 18.39
CA LYS A 83 20.04 10.17 19.21
C LYS A 83 19.08 11.36 19.27
N ASP A 84 18.38 11.71 18.19
CA ASP A 84 17.33 12.75 18.23
C ASP A 84 16.17 12.38 19.17
N ARG A 85 15.90 11.07 19.35
CA ARG A 85 14.86 10.58 20.26
C ARG A 85 15.27 10.52 21.73
N LYS A 86 16.57 10.36 22.05
CA LYS A 86 17.06 10.39 23.45
C LYS A 86 16.89 11.75 24.13
N ARG A 87 16.69 12.83 23.38
CA ARG A 87 16.44 14.17 23.93
C ARG A 87 15.01 14.38 24.46
N LYS A 88 14.05 13.49 24.17
CA LYS A 88 12.67 13.56 24.67
C LYS A 88 12.42 12.49 25.74
N SER A 89 13.21 12.53 26.80
CA SER A 89 12.98 11.73 27.99
C SER A 89 11.95 12.42 28.89
N ASP A 90 10.69 12.45 28.45
CA ASP A 90 9.58 12.67 29.37
C ASP A 90 8.78 11.37 29.52
N ARG A 91 8.75 10.94 30.78
CA ARG A 91 8.27 9.66 31.29
C ARG A 91 6.75 9.54 31.14
N SER A 92 6.30 9.12 29.98
CA SER A 92 5.05 8.37 29.84
C SER A 92 5.35 7.11 29.04
N PHE A 93 4.55 6.08 29.26
CA PHE A 93 4.62 4.72 28.71
C PHE A 93 4.51 4.63 27.17
N VAL A 94 5.15 5.55 26.43
CA VAL A 94 5.12 5.62 24.97
C VAL A 94 6.04 4.54 24.42
N LYS A 95 5.45 3.34 24.35
CA LYS A 95 5.88 2.16 23.60
C LYS A 95 6.86 2.52 22.50
N PHE A 96 8.02 1.88 22.57
CA PHE A 96 9.01 1.77 21.51
C PHE A 96 8.30 1.38 20.20
N ARG A 97 7.92 2.38 19.37
CA ARG A 97 7.32 2.15 18.05
C ARG A 97 8.26 2.65 16.98
N LEU A 98 8.60 1.72 16.09
CA LEU A 98 9.35 2.01 14.88
C LEU A 98 8.44 2.70 13.83
N GLY A 99 7.12 2.51 13.91
CA GLY A 99 6.13 3.09 13.00
C GLY A 99 5.35 4.28 13.54
N LYS A 100 4.71 5.01 12.64
CA LYS A 100 3.80 6.12 12.92
C LYS A 100 2.52 5.60 13.55
N THR A 101 2.06 6.26 14.60
CA THR A 101 0.81 5.92 15.28
C THR A 101 -0.40 6.26 14.41
N ASP A 102 -1.35 5.34 14.30
CA ASP A 102 -2.66 5.62 13.72
C ASP A 102 -3.50 6.43 14.71
N LYS A 103 -3.55 7.76 14.50
CA LYS A 103 -4.33 8.68 15.33
C LYS A 103 -5.84 8.46 15.19
N GLY A 104 -6.32 7.95 14.05
CA GLY A 104 -7.73 7.64 13.84
C GLY A 104 -8.16 6.50 14.75
N TYR A 105 -7.43 5.38 14.67
CA TYR A 105 -7.67 4.19 15.48
C TYR A 105 -7.52 4.45 16.99
N LEU A 106 -6.52 5.25 17.37
CA LEU A 106 -6.35 5.68 18.76
C LEU A 106 -7.55 6.48 19.27
N ARG A 107 -8.10 7.39 18.46
CA ARG A 107 -9.28 8.18 18.86
C ARG A 107 -10.55 7.34 18.94
N SER A 108 -10.72 6.36 18.04
CA SER A 108 -11.93 5.55 18.00
C SER A 108 -11.95 4.45 19.07
N CYS A 109 -10.80 3.83 19.34
CA CYS A 109 -10.73 2.62 20.16
C CYS A 109 -9.85 2.77 21.41
N GLY A 110 -9.14 3.89 21.59
CA GLY A 110 -8.16 4.07 22.67
C GLY A 110 -6.91 3.18 22.53
N VAL A 111 -6.84 2.36 21.49
CA VAL A 111 -5.75 1.42 21.25
C VAL A 111 -4.70 2.10 20.38
N TYR A 112 -3.47 2.12 20.87
CA TYR A 112 -2.35 2.53 20.05
C TYR A 112 -2.05 1.43 19.01
N ALA A 113 -2.32 1.69 17.74
CA ALA A 113 -1.91 0.87 16.59
C ALA A 113 -0.95 1.66 15.68
N THR A 114 -0.15 0.96 14.87
CA THR A 114 0.64 1.58 13.80
C THR A 114 -0.19 1.68 12.52
N VAL A 115 0.14 2.65 11.65
CA VAL A 115 -0.55 2.79 10.37
C VAL A 115 -0.32 1.51 9.55
N SER A 116 -1.39 0.98 8.96
CA SER A 116 -1.34 -0.22 8.13
C SER A 116 -0.41 -0.04 6.92
N SER A 117 0.51 -1.00 6.74
CA SER A 117 1.40 -1.08 5.56
C SER A 117 0.57 -1.17 4.27
N ARG A 118 -0.47 -2.01 4.27
CA ARG A 118 -1.46 -2.17 3.19
C ARG A 118 -2.07 -0.83 2.77
N ILE A 119 -2.71 -0.10 3.68
CA ILE A 119 -3.38 1.18 3.36
C ILE A 119 -2.36 2.19 2.81
N THR A 120 -1.15 2.20 3.37
CA THR A 120 -0.08 3.10 2.94
C THR A 120 0.41 2.76 1.54
N ALA A 121 0.65 1.49 1.25
CA ALA A 121 1.08 1.01 -0.05
C ALA A 121 0.04 1.33 -1.14
N LEU A 122 -1.23 1.04 -0.89
CA LEU A 122 -2.32 1.36 -1.82
C LEU A 122 -2.43 2.87 -2.09
N ARG A 123 -2.24 3.70 -1.06
CA ARG A 123 -2.20 5.16 -1.23
C ARG A 123 -1.02 5.62 -2.09
N MET A 124 0.16 5.03 -1.89
CA MET A 124 1.35 5.36 -2.69
C MET A 124 1.16 4.99 -4.16
N VAL A 125 0.60 3.81 -4.44
CA VAL A 125 0.31 3.37 -5.81
C VAL A 125 -0.78 4.22 -6.47
N LYS A 126 -1.83 4.56 -5.73
CA LYS A 126 -2.87 5.50 -6.19
C LYS A 126 -2.28 6.83 -6.61
N GLY A 127 -1.29 7.32 -5.87
CA GLY A 127 -0.74 8.66 -6.06
C GLY A 127 -1.85 9.71 -6.04
N ASN A 128 -1.88 10.58 -7.04
CA ASN A 128 -2.89 11.63 -7.16
C ASN A 128 -4.15 11.23 -7.95
N SER A 129 -4.27 9.96 -8.36
CA SER A 129 -5.40 9.48 -9.15
C SER A 129 -6.70 9.52 -8.33
N ARG A 130 -7.62 10.39 -8.73
CA ARG A 130 -8.95 10.51 -8.11
C ARG A 130 -9.88 9.42 -8.64
N MET A 131 -10.93 9.10 -7.89
CA MET A 131 -11.97 8.14 -8.28
C MET A 131 -11.44 6.72 -8.57
N VAL A 132 -10.39 6.31 -7.87
CA VAL A 132 -9.89 4.93 -7.87
C VAL A 132 -10.28 4.28 -6.55
N ARG A 133 -10.89 3.09 -6.63
CA ARG A 133 -11.25 2.25 -5.49
C ARG A 133 -10.46 0.95 -5.56
N PHE A 134 -9.86 0.58 -4.44
CA PHE A 134 -9.17 -0.70 -4.29
C PHE A 134 -10.03 -1.65 -3.48
N HIS A 135 -10.09 -2.88 -3.97
CA HIS A 135 -10.82 -4.00 -3.40
C HIS A 135 -9.82 -5.12 -3.12
N GLU A 136 -10.06 -5.95 -2.12
CA GLU A 136 -9.10 -6.96 -1.64
C GLU A 136 -9.58 -8.35 -2.01
N TYR A 137 -8.78 -9.09 -2.79
CA TYR A 137 -9.16 -10.41 -3.29
C TYR A 137 -9.50 -11.39 -2.15
N GLU A 138 -8.76 -11.35 -1.04
CA GLU A 138 -9.02 -12.22 0.12
C GLU A 138 -10.35 -11.91 0.82
N VAL A 139 -10.81 -10.66 0.76
CA VAL A 139 -12.06 -10.22 1.41
C VAL A 139 -13.26 -10.41 0.47
N ASP A 140 -13.07 -10.08 -0.80
CA ASP A 140 -14.15 -10.08 -1.80
C ASP A 140 -14.32 -11.45 -2.48
N GLY A 141 -13.37 -12.37 -2.29
CA GLY A 141 -13.42 -13.75 -2.78
C GLY A 141 -13.38 -13.90 -4.32
N ASP A 142 -13.79 -15.09 -4.76
CA ASP A 142 -13.94 -15.43 -6.17
C ASP A 142 -15.26 -14.85 -6.70
N LEU A 143 -15.32 -13.53 -6.86
CA LEU A 143 -16.44 -12.91 -7.57
C LEU A 143 -16.43 -13.48 -8.99
N ALA A 144 -17.50 -14.20 -9.35
CA ALA A 144 -17.79 -14.76 -10.67
C ALA A 144 -17.92 -13.71 -11.81
N HIS A 145 -17.32 -12.54 -11.63
CA HIS A 145 -17.32 -11.43 -12.56
C HIS A 145 -16.08 -11.49 -13.45
N PRO A 146 -16.21 -11.15 -14.74
CA PRO A 146 -15.06 -10.99 -15.61
C PRO A 146 -14.16 -9.86 -15.09
N ARG A 147 -12.85 -10.06 -15.20
CA ARG A 147 -11.83 -9.12 -14.73
C ARG A 147 -10.70 -9.08 -15.75
N ILE A 148 -10.17 -7.89 -16.01
CA ILE A 148 -9.00 -7.71 -16.88
C ILE A 148 -7.76 -7.66 -16.01
N MET A 149 -6.83 -8.59 -16.21
CA MET A 149 -5.58 -8.61 -15.46
C MET A 149 -4.71 -7.41 -15.85
N LEU A 150 -4.38 -6.58 -14.86
CA LEU A 150 -3.51 -5.41 -15.04
C LEU A 150 -2.05 -5.73 -14.71
N TYR A 151 -1.85 -6.55 -13.68
CA TYR A 151 -0.54 -6.94 -13.20
C TYR A 151 -0.56 -8.44 -12.88
N PRO A 152 0.22 -9.26 -13.62
CA PRO A 152 0.23 -10.70 -13.44
C PRO A 152 0.97 -11.12 -12.18
N ARG A 153 0.81 -12.39 -11.81
CA ARG A 153 1.43 -12.99 -10.63
C ARG A 153 2.95 -12.82 -10.69
N ASN A 154 3.47 -11.92 -9.86
CA ASN A 154 4.89 -11.72 -9.73
C ASN A 154 5.42 -12.66 -8.65
N ASP A 155 5.75 -13.90 -9.03
CA ASP A 155 6.38 -14.89 -8.17
C ASP A 155 7.91 -14.81 -8.33
N PHE A 156 8.56 -13.81 -7.74
CA PHE A 156 9.94 -14.04 -7.31
C PHE A 156 9.91 -15.17 -6.29
N LYS A 157 10.42 -16.35 -6.67
CA LYS A 157 10.75 -17.44 -5.75
C LYS A 157 11.73 -16.86 -4.73
N THR A 158 11.24 -16.52 -3.54
CA THR A 158 12.08 -16.29 -2.35
C THR A 158 12.78 -17.58 -1.96
#